data_AF-A0A7Y7J0F4-F1
#
_entry.id   AF-A0A7Y7J0F4-F1
#
_cell.length_a   1.000
_cell.length_b   1.000
_cell.length_c   1.000
_cell.angle_alpha   90.00
_cell.angle_beta   90.00
_cell.angle_gamma   90.00
#
_symmetry.space_group_name_H-M   'P 1'
#
loop_
_entity.id
_entity.type
_entity.pdbx_description
1 polymer ?
#
loop_
_entity_poly.entity_id
_entity_poly.type
_entity_poly.pdbx_seq_one_letter_code
_entity_poly.pdbx_strand_id
1 'polypeptide(L)' 'MAEIGFYHLTRTTPEQALPALLGRTLESGRRAVLRCRDEARVRALDDALW' A
#
# COMPACT_ATOMS: atom_id res chain seq x y z
N MET A 1 14.22 16.24 -2.08
CA MET A 1 14.50 15.03 -2.89
C MET A 1 13.37 14.04 -2.68
N ALA A 2 12.83 13.44 -3.74
CA ALA A 2 11.80 12.40 -3.61
C ALA A 2 12.49 11.04 -3.43
N GLU A 3 12.07 10.27 -2.43
CA GLU A 3 12.57 8.91 -2.19
C GLU A 3 11.63 7.92 -2.88
N ILE A 4 12.18 7.10 -3.77
CA ILE A 4 11.41 6.14 -4.58
C ILE A 4 11.88 4.74 -4.21
N GLY A 5 11.02 3.98 -3.52
CA GLY A 5 11.27 2.58 -3.17
C GLY A 5 10.53 1.63 -4.11
N PHE A 6 11.25 0.69 -4.71
CA PHE A 6 10.66 -0.40 -5.48
C PHE A 6 10.65 -1.67 -4.63
N TYR A 7 9.46 -2.23 -4.39
CA TYR A 7 9.28 -3.48 -3.66
C TYR A 7 9.03 -4.63 -4.64
N HIS A 8 9.96 -5.57 -4.71
CA HIS A 8 9.76 -6.79 -5.49
C HIS A 8 9.07 -7.84 -4.63
N LEU A 9 7.80 -8.07 -4.92
CA LEU A 9 6.96 -9.00 -4.20
C LEU A 9 7.19 -10.42 -4.73
N THR A 10 7.97 -11.21 -3.99
CA THR A 10 8.31 -12.60 -4.35
C THR A 10 7.45 -13.65 -3.66
N ARG A 11 6.90 -13.34 -2.47
CA ARG A 11 6.17 -14.30 -1.62
C ARG A 11 4.83 -13.79 -1.09
N THR A 12 4.54 -12.52 -1.27
CA THR A 12 3.35 -11.84 -0.73
C THR A 12 2.68 -11.07 -1.85
N THR A 13 1.35 -11.02 -1.86
CA THR A 13 0.63 -10.17 -2.80
C THR A 13 0.73 -8.69 -2.38
N PRO A 14 0.52 -7.73 -3.28
CA PRO A 14 0.51 -6.31 -2.93
C PRO A 14 -0.50 -6.02 -1.82
N GLU A 15 -1.66 -6.69 -1.82
CA GLU A 15 -2.68 -6.58 -0.78
C GLU A 15 -2.16 -6.95 0.62
N GLN A 16 -1.23 -7.91 0.72
CA GLN A 16 -0.63 -8.31 2.01
C GLN A 16 0.54 -7.42 2.44
N ALA A 17 1.28 -6.85 1.48
CA ALA A 17 2.42 -6.00 1.78
C ALA A 17 2.01 -4.54 2.11
N LEU A 18 0.94 -4.05 1.48
CA LEU A 18 0.44 -2.70 1.67
C LEU A 18 0.08 -2.35 3.13
N PRO A 19 -0.62 -3.19 3.91
CA PRO A 19 -0.94 -2.90 5.30
C PRO A 19 0.31 -2.61 6.15
N ALA A 20 1.38 -3.40 5.96
CA ALA A 20 2.63 -3.21 6.70
C ALA A 20 3.33 -1.89 6.33
N LEU A 21 3.29 -1.49 5.06
CA LEU A 21 3.86 -0.23 4.59
C LEU A 21 3.04 0.99 5.02
N LEU A 22 1.71 0.87 4.92
CA LEU A 22 0.75 1.90 5.35
C LEU A 22 0.84 2.11 6.86
N GLY A 23 0.88 1.03 7.65
CA GLY A 23 1.03 1.09 9.10
C GLY A 23 2.26 1.91 9.50
N ARG A 24 3.45 1.58 8.96
CA ARG A 24 4.68 2.34 9.22
C ARG A 24 4.58 3.82 8.82
N THR A 25 3.89 4.10 7.72
CA THR A 25 3.71 5.47 7.21
C THR A 25 2.79 6.28 8.11
N LEU A 26 1.67 5.68 8.53
CA LEU A 26 0.69 6.27 9.45
C LEU A 26 1.27 6.45 10.85
N GLU A 27 2.01 5.47 11.37
CA GLU A 27 2.73 5.55 12.64
C GLU A 27 3.77 6.68 12.65
N SER A 28 4.39 6.95 11.49
CA SER A 28 5.30 8.08 11.31
C SER A 28 4.57 9.43 11.20
N GLY A 29 3.23 9.47 11.37
CA GLY A 29 2.40 10.66 11.24
C GLY A 29 2.27 11.18 9.81
N ARG A 30 2.66 10.39 8.81
CA ARG A 30 2.63 10.78 7.40
C ARG A 30 1.32 10.33 6.75
N ARG A 31 0.97 11.01 5.65
CA ARG A 31 -0.17 10.62 4.81
C ARG A 31 0.30 9.71 3.68
N ALA A 32 -0.43 8.63 3.46
CA ALA A 32 -0.23 7.73 2.33
C ALA A 32 -1.39 7.89 1.32
N VAL A 33 -1.07 7.77 0.04
CA VAL A 33 -2.05 7.77 -1.05
C VAL A 33 -1.82 6.53 -1.89
N LEU A 34 -2.85 5.71 -2.04
CA LEU A 34 -2.84 4.55 -2.94
C LEU A 34 -3.38 4.96 -4.31
N ARG A 35 -2.65 4.61 -5.36
CA ARG A 35 -3.09 4.78 -6.74
C ARG A 35 -3.13 3.42 -7.40
N CYS A 36 -4.33 2.98 -7.75
CA CYS A 36 -4.54 1.78 -8.55
C CYS A 36 -5.01 2.18 -9.94
N ARG A 37 -4.89 1.23 -10.87
CA ARG A 37 -5.31 1.42 -12.26
C ARG A 37 -6.84 1.42 -12.41
N ASP A 38 -7.54 0.69 -11.55
CA ASP A 38 -8.98 0.43 -11.67
C ASP A 38 -9.65 0.52 -10.29
N GLU A 39 -10.90 1.01 -10.25
CA GLU A 39 -11.68 1.15 -9.02
C GLU A 39 -11.94 -0.19 -8.33
N ALA A 40 -12.14 -1.27 -9.08
CA ALA A 40 -12.31 -2.61 -8.52
C ALA A 40 -11.11 -3.04 -7.67
N ARG A 41 -9.89 -2.66 -8.08
CA ARG A 41 -8.66 -2.91 -7.31
C ARG A 41 -8.58 -2.05 -6.06
N VAL A 42 -9.01 -0.79 -6.14
CA VAL A 42 -9.09 0.09 -4.97
C VAL A 42 -10.03 -0.51 -3.93
N ARG A 43 -11.22 -0.98 -4.36
CA ARG A 43 -12.21 -1.59 -3.48
C ARG A 43 -11.70 -2.87 -2.82
N ALA A 44 -11.03 -3.74 -3.57
CA ALA A 44 -10.43 -4.96 -3.01
C ALA A 44 -9.34 -4.66 -1.98
N LEU A 45 -8.53 -3.61 -2.22
CA LEU A 45 -7.51 -3.17 -1.28
C LEU A 45 -8.10 -2.51 -0.03
N ASP A 46 -9.16 -1.73 -0.19
CA ASP A 46 -9.91 -1.13 0.90
C ASP A 46 -10.48 -2.21 1.82
N ASP A 47 -11.11 -3.25 1.25
CA ASP A 47 -11.63 -4.42 1.97
C ASP A 47 -10.53 -5.24 2.66
N ALA A 48 -9.35 -5.37 2.03
CA ALA A 48 -8.21 -6.07 2.64
C ALA A 48 -7.51 -5.26 3.74
N LEU A 49 -7.68 -3.94 3.77
CA LEU A 49 -7.07 -3.03 4.76
C LEU A 49 -7.96 -2.77 5.97
N TRP A 50 -9.26 -3.05 5.87
CA TRP A 50 -10.27 -2.82 6.91
C TRP A 50 -10.74 -4.13 7.54
#